data_AF-A0A2E2V2E3-F1
#
_entry.id   AF-A0A2E2V2E3-F1
#
_cell.length_a   1.000
_cell.length_b   1.000
_cell.length_c   1.000
_cell.angle_alpha   90.00
_cell.angle_beta   90.00
_cell.angle_gamma   90.00
#
_symmetry.space_group_name_H-M   'P 1'
#
loop_
_entity.id
_entity.type
_entity.pdbx_description
1 polymer ?
#
loop_
_entity_poly.entity_id
_entity_poly.type
_entity_poly.pdbx_seq_one_letter_code
_entity_poly.pdbx_strand_id
1 'polypeptide(L)'
;YINFIEEPQNMLTSIRDNWTNNEDFVNIDRDLAHLFSKRNNTGTGGIAFLNGLGSTWNGYGFSSNLIDVDEYVGLPVPYFFWNIYCLAHELGHNLGAKHTQWCGWPEGPIDNCTNIEEILPGECQDYNNLPGPEIGTIMSYCHTWSFDTGGGIIMKFHETVKAAIIAYAGMQNLVNCNNDLIYGCIDLNACNYNSDATEDDNSCIYPEFGFDCFGECVYDENQDGICDDGNLITSEYNDYTISLFPNPATDYINLNIRSISAQLMSLKIVNLVGEIVLSQADLSNESRIDISSLSSGLYSAHIINQNSVLKEKFIIQ
;
A
#
# COMPACT_ATOMS: atom_id res chain seq x y z
N TYR A 1 18.63 13.71 19.95
CA TYR A 1 18.85 12.38 19.35
C TYR A 1 20.17 12.20 18.60
N ILE A 2 20.85 13.26 18.12
CA ILE A 2 22.06 13.15 17.27
C ILE A 2 23.23 12.33 17.86
N ASN A 3 23.31 12.22 19.18
CA ASN A 3 24.43 11.56 19.87
C ASN A 3 24.35 10.02 19.88
N PHE A 4 23.18 9.42 19.61
CA PHE A 4 23.03 7.96 19.57
C PHE A 4 23.57 7.42 18.24
N ILE A 5 24.72 6.77 18.25
CA ILE A 5 25.37 6.20 17.06
C ILE A 5 25.50 4.69 17.28
N GLU A 6 24.89 3.89 16.41
CA GLU A 6 24.82 2.42 16.59
C GLU A 6 24.18 1.98 17.93
N GLU A 7 23.30 2.82 18.47
CA GLU A 7 22.62 2.58 19.76
C GLU A 7 21.09 2.68 19.64
N PRO A 8 20.44 1.77 18.88
CA PRO A 8 19.02 1.88 18.58
C PRO A 8 18.14 1.75 19.83
N GLN A 9 18.50 0.88 20.77
CA GLN A 9 17.73 0.70 22.01
C GLN A 9 17.78 1.93 22.91
N ASN A 10 18.94 2.58 23.03
CA ASN A 10 19.10 3.81 23.81
C ASN A 10 18.34 4.96 23.15
N MET A 11 18.38 5.04 21.82
CA MET A 11 17.59 6.01 21.05
C MET A 11 16.08 5.82 21.26
N LEU A 12 15.57 4.60 21.15
CA LEU A 12 14.15 4.28 21.38
C LEU A 12 13.71 4.64 22.80
N THR A 13 14.52 4.27 23.80
CA THR A 13 14.27 4.59 25.21
C THR A 13 14.27 6.10 25.45
N SER A 14 15.17 6.84 24.78
CA SER A 14 15.22 8.29 24.86
C SER A 14 14.01 8.98 24.20
N ILE A 15 13.38 8.37 23.19
CA ILE A 15 12.13 8.88 22.61
C ILE A 15 11.03 8.85 23.66
N ARG A 16 10.81 7.68 24.29
CA ARG A 16 9.87 7.54 25.40
C ARG A 16 10.16 8.56 26.50
N ASP A 17 11.40 8.64 26.97
CA ASP A 17 11.74 9.52 28.11
C ASP A 17 11.50 11.00 27.78
N ASN A 18 11.71 11.42 26.53
CA ASN A 18 11.39 12.79 26.09
C ASN A 18 9.87 13.01 26.08
N TRP A 19 9.10 12.07 25.58
CA TRP A 19 7.63 12.17 25.54
C TRP A 19 6.96 12.08 26.93
N THR A 20 7.63 11.47 27.91
CA THR A 20 7.13 11.36 29.29
C THR A 20 7.56 12.54 30.16
N ASN A 21 8.75 13.11 29.94
CA ASN A 21 9.32 14.11 30.85
C ASN A 21 9.32 15.55 30.29
N ASN A 22 9.04 15.75 29.00
CA ASN A 22 8.97 17.07 28.40
C ASN A 22 7.57 17.68 28.60
N GLU A 23 7.52 18.89 29.15
CA GLU A 23 6.28 19.63 29.42
C GLU A 23 5.44 19.87 28.16
N ASP A 24 6.08 19.98 26.98
CA ASP A 24 5.40 20.17 25.70
C ASP A 24 4.65 18.91 25.23
N PHE A 25 5.08 17.73 25.68
CA PHE A 25 4.59 16.44 25.16
C PHE A 25 3.78 15.63 26.18
N VAL A 26 3.98 15.87 27.48
CA VAL A 26 3.37 15.08 28.56
C VAL A 26 1.84 15.14 28.56
N ASN A 27 1.25 16.24 28.07
CA ASN A 27 -0.19 16.45 28.03
C ASN A 27 -0.83 16.13 26.66
N ILE A 28 -0.06 15.66 25.68
CA ILE A 28 -0.59 15.29 24.37
C ILE A 28 -1.18 13.88 24.46
N ASP A 29 -2.49 13.79 24.24
CA ASP A 29 -3.20 12.52 24.08
C ASP A 29 -2.75 11.80 22.80
N ARG A 30 -2.47 10.50 22.91
CA ARG A 30 -1.92 9.69 21.82
C ARG A 30 -2.05 8.20 22.10
N ASP A 31 -2.19 7.42 21.04
CA ASP A 31 -2.07 5.96 21.10
C ASP A 31 -0.64 5.48 20.87
N LEU A 32 0.11 6.18 20.01
CA LEU A 32 1.48 5.88 19.61
C LEU A 32 2.27 7.16 19.31
N ALA A 33 3.59 7.09 19.42
CA ALA A 33 4.51 8.12 18.96
C ALA A 33 5.67 7.51 18.16
N HIS A 34 5.85 7.95 16.92
CA HIS A 34 6.88 7.42 16.02
C HIS A 34 7.85 8.50 15.56
N LEU A 35 9.15 8.26 15.69
CA LEU A 35 10.18 9.20 15.22
C LEU A 35 10.65 8.85 13.82
N PHE A 36 10.70 9.86 12.94
CA PHE A 36 11.30 9.75 11.62
C PHE A 36 12.72 10.32 11.59
N SER A 37 13.66 9.57 11.01
CA SER A 37 15.07 9.95 10.92
C SER A 37 15.65 9.63 9.56
N LYS A 38 16.35 10.58 8.95
CA LYS A 38 17.17 10.34 7.74
C LYS A 38 18.56 9.79 8.06
N ARG A 39 18.89 9.64 9.34
CA ARG A 39 20.21 9.17 9.76
C ARG A 39 20.38 7.71 9.40
N ASN A 40 21.60 7.37 8.99
CA ASN A 40 22.01 6.01 8.60
C ASN A 40 23.01 5.35 9.55
N ASN A 41 23.26 5.98 10.70
CA ASN A 41 24.20 5.54 11.71
C ASN A 41 23.50 5.21 13.04
N THR A 42 22.26 4.74 12.98
CA THR A 42 21.45 4.36 14.15
C THR A 42 21.62 2.90 14.54
N GLY A 43 22.36 2.09 13.76
CA GLY A 43 22.54 0.65 13.94
C GLY A 43 21.38 -0.26 13.52
N THR A 44 20.26 0.32 13.08
CA THR A 44 19.11 -0.42 12.54
C THR A 44 18.33 0.47 11.58
N GLY A 45 17.57 -0.15 10.67
CA GLY A 45 16.59 0.52 9.82
C GLY A 45 15.39 1.08 10.59
N GLY A 46 14.99 0.41 11.65
CA GLY A 46 13.95 0.86 12.57
C GLY A 46 13.95 0.00 13.84
N ILE A 47 13.24 0.47 14.86
CA ILE A 47 12.96 -0.32 16.07
C ILE A 47 11.72 0.25 16.77
N ALA A 48 10.90 -0.65 17.30
CA ALA A 48 9.73 -0.31 18.10
C ALA A 48 9.60 -1.28 19.28
N PHE A 49 8.93 -0.82 20.34
CA PHE A 49 8.52 -1.74 21.41
C PHE A 49 7.35 -2.60 20.94
N LEU A 50 7.35 -3.87 21.36
CA LEU A 50 6.23 -4.76 21.16
C LEU A 50 5.05 -4.36 22.07
N ASN A 51 3.82 -4.46 21.57
CA ASN A 51 2.60 -4.18 22.32
C ASN A 51 2.57 -2.73 22.87
N GLY A 52 2.68 -1.77 21.97
CA GLY A 52 2.74 -0.35 22.25
C GLY A 52 1.40 0.39 22.18
N LEU A 53 0.42 -0.13 21.45
CA LEU A 53 -0.84 0.58 21.17
C LEU A 53 -1.57 0.98 22.46
N GLY A 54 -1.80 2.29 22.64
CA GLY A 54 -2.45 2.85 23.83
C GLY A 54 -1.57 2.84 25.10
N SER A 55 -0.31 2.42 25.00
CA SER A 55 0.61 2.35 26.13
C SER A 55 1.47 3.61 26.22
N THR A 56 1.44 4.28 27.37
CA THR A 56 2.34 5.40 27.67
C THR A 56 3.79 4.96 27.87
N TRP A 57 4.05 3.67 28.03
CA TRP A 57 5.39 3.10 28.24
C TRP A 57 5.99 2.51 26.96
N ASN A 58 5.22 1.70 26.23
CA ASN A 58 5.68 0.97 25.05
C ASN A 58 5.19 1.57 23.72
N GLY A 59 4.36 2.62 23.72
CA GLY A 59 3.80 3.21 22.50
C GLY A 59 4.78 4.03 21.68
N TYR A 60 6.00 3.52 21.46
CA TYR A 60 7.08 4.24 20.79
C TYR A 60 7.78 3.36 19.74
N GLY A 61 8.21 4.01 18.67
CA GLY A 61 9.03 3.44 17.63
C GLY A 61 9.83 4.52 16.88
N PHE A 62 10.80 4.10 16.07
CA PHE A 62 11.41 4.99 15.08
C PHE A 62 11.80 4.26 13.80
N SER A 63 11.79 5.01 12.71
CA SER A 63 12.33 4.59 11.41
C SER A 63 13.51 5.48 11.02
N SER A 64 14.54 4.86 10.47
CA SER A 64 15.80 5.46 10.04
C SER A 64 16.01 5.27 8.54
N ASN A 65 17.14 5.73 8.00
CA ASN A 65 17.49 5.58 6.59
C ASN A 65 16.45 6.16 5.62
N LEU A 66 15.61 7.11 6.08
CA LEU A 66 14.56 7.68 5.26
C LEU A 66 15.17 8.55 4.16
N ILE A 67 14.65 8.40 2.95
CA ILE A 67 15.07 9.18 1.78
C ILE A 67 14.06 10.28 1.47
N ASP A 68 14.54 11.35 0.83
CA ASP A 68 13.67 12.37 0.26
C ASP A 68 12.88 11.82 -0.93
N VAL A 69 11.65 12.31 -1.07
CA VAL A 69 10.79 12.05 -2.23
C VAL A 69 10.35 13.39 -2.81
N ASP A 70 10.67 13.60 -4.08
CA ASP A 70 10.35 14.84 -4.80
C ASP A 70 8.89 14.86 -5.28
N GLU A 71 8.23 13.70 -5.36
CA GLU A 71 6.84 13.53 -5.76
C GLU A 71 6.03 12.74 -4.72
N TYR A 72 4.73 13.02 -4.65
CA TYR A 72 3.81 12.30 -3.77
C TYR A 72 3.69 10.83 -4.21
N VAL A 73 4.03 9.91 -3.31
CA VAL A 73 3.89 8.47 -3.55
C VAL A 73 2.42 8.10 -3.32
N GLY A 74 1.66 7.95 -4.42
CA GLY A 74 0.28 7.47 -4.36
C GLY A 74 0.20 6.00 -3.91
N LEU A 75 -0.70 5.70 -2.98
CA LEU A 75 -1.06 4.32 -2.63
C LEU A 75 -2.08 3.76 -3.64
N PRO A 76 -2.03 2.46 -3.96
CA PRO A 76 -1.07 1.44 -3.52
C PRO A 76 0.33 1.62 -4.12
N VAL A 77 1.39 1.29 -3.38
CA VAL A 77 2.76 1.28 -3.93
C VAL A 77 3.04 -0.11 -4.52
N PRO A 78 3.21 -0.26 -5.85
CA PRO A 78 3.37 -1.57 -6.48
C PRO A 78 4.79 -2.14 -6.32
N TYR A 79 5.69 -1.44 -5.63
CA TYR A 79 7.07 -1.85 -5.40
C TYR A 79 7.49 -1.54 -3.97
N PHE A 80 8.54 -2.22 -3.50
CA PHE A 80 9.16 -1.97 -2.20
C PHE A 80 9.61 -0.52 -2.08
N PHE A 81 9.09 0.19 -1.08
CA PHE A 81 9.49 1.55 -0.78
C PHE A 81 9.87 1.68 0.69
N TRP A 82 11.16 1.90 0.94
CA TRP A 82 11.78 1.84 2.27
C TRP A 82 11.04 2.66 3.33
N ASN A 83 10.69 3.92 3.01
CA ASN A 83 10.07 4.81 4.00
C ASN A 83 8.74 4.26 4.52
N ILE A 84 7.89 3.73 3.64
CA ILE A 84 6.59 3.15 4.03
C ILE A 84 6.80 1.79 4.67
N TYR A 85 7.66 0.95 4.09
CA TYR A 85 7.95 -0.38 4.61
C TYR A 85 8.45 -0.31 6.05
N CYS A 86 9.48 0.48 6.32
CA CYS A 86 10.08 0.57 7.65
C CYS A 86 9.08 1.13 8.67
N LEU A 87 8.32 2.18 8.32
CA LEU A 87 7.26 2.69 9.20
C LEU A 87 6.22 1.60 9.52
N ALA A 88 5.69 0.94 8.50
CA ALA A 88 4.65 -0.08 8.67
C ALA A 88 5.14 -1.29 9.47
N HIS A 89 6.40 -1.68 9.28
CA HIS A 89 7.06 -2.75 10.03
C HIS A 89 7.12 -2.43 11.53
N GLU A 90 7.65 -1.25 11.88
CA GLU A 90 7.76 -0.85 13.28
C GLU A 90 6.41 -0.60 13.94
N LEU A 91 5.44 -0.05 13.19
CA LEU A 91 4.05 0.04 13.66
C LEU A 91 3.47 -1.36 13.91
N GLY A 92 3.79 -2.35 13.08
CA GLY A 92 3.42 -3.74 13.31
C GLY A 92 3.83 -4.24 14.70
N HIS A 93 5.06 -3.95 15.15
CA HIS A 93 5.49 -4.28 16.51
C HIS A 93 4.70 -3.53 17.59
N ASN A 94 4.47 -2.23 17.41
CA ASN A 94 3.61 -1.49 18.34
C ASN A 94 2.18 -2.06 18.39
N LEU A 95 1.70 -2.63 17.29
CA LEU A 95 0.42 -3.35 17.18
C LEU A 95 0.51 -4.83 17.59
N GLY A 96 1.63 -5.25 18.18
CA GLY A 96 1.81 -6.59 18.78
C GLY A 96 2.25 -7.68 17.82
N ALA A 97 2.53 -7.36 16.55
CA ALA A 97 3.11 -8.31 15.61
C ALA A 97 4.57 -8.61 15.94
N LYS A 98 4.95 -9.87 15.81
CA LYS A 98 6.35 -10.31 15.78
C LYS A 98 6.80 -10.42 14.32
N HIS A 99 8.09 -10.68 14.10
CA HIS A 99 8.55 -10.96 12.76
C HIS A 99 7.97 -12.28 12.23
N THR A 100 7.86 -12.40 10.92
CA THR A 100 7.33 -13.59 10.25
C THR A 100 8.17 -14.83 10.48
N GLN A 101 9.50 -14.70 10.61
CA GLN A 101 10.39 -15.83 10.91
C GLN A 101 10.32 -16.32 12.39
N TRP A 102 9.45 -15.75 13.23
CA TRP A 102 9.29 -16.19 14.61
C TRP A 102 8.61 -17.56 14.68
N CYS A 103 9.21 -18.53 15.38
CA CYS A 103 8.66 -19.89 15.38
C CYS A 103 7.42 -20.10 16.25
N GLY A 104 7.04 -19.11 17.07
CA GLY A 104 5.87 -19.19 17.95
C GLY A 104 4.54 -18.84 17.26
N TRP A 105 4.53 -18.59 15.95
CA TRP A 105 3.30 -18.53 15.18
C TRP A 105 2.56 -19.87 15.21
N PRO A 106 1.21 -19.90 15.07
CA PRO A 106 0.42 -21.13 15.19
C PRO A 106 0.84 -22.29 14.27
N GLU A 107 1.37 -21.98 13.08
CA GLU A 107 1.84 -22.95 12.08
C GLU A 107 3.39 -22.96 11.94
N GLY A 108 4.09 -22.29 12.86
CA GLY A 108 5.54 -22.06 12.78
C GLY A 108 5.93 -20.83 11.97
N PRO A 109 7.23 -20.64 11.70
CA PRO A 109 7.74 -19.51 10.93
C PRO A 109 7.02 -19.36 9.59
N ILE A 110 6.56 -18.15 9.29
CA ILE A 110 5.74 -17.83 8.11
C ILE A 110 6.59 -17.74 6.85
N ASP A 111 7.84 -17.30 6.98
CA ASP A 111 8.82 -17.30 5.90
C ASP A 111 10.17 -17.79 6.40
N ASN A 112 11.07 -17.99 5.43
CA ASN A 112 12.40 -18.54 5.66
C ASN A 112 13.46 -17.68 4.94
N CYS A 113 13.31 -16.36 4.99
CA CYS A 113 14.24 -15.42 4.36
C CYS A 113 15.48 -15.12 5.20
N THR A 114 15.36 -15.29 6.52
CA THR A 114 16.44 -15.07 7.49
C THR A 114 16.39 -16.15 8.55
N ASN A 115 17.32 -16.10 9.50
CA ASN A 115 17.32 -17.06 10.58
C ASN A 115 16.06 -16.97 11.45
N ILE A 116 15.50 -18.13 11.80
CA ILE A 116 14.36 -18.24 12.72
C ILE A 116 14.60 -17.43 13.99
N GLU A 117 13.61 -16.65 14.35
CA GLU A 117 13.59 -15.91 15.61
C GLU A 117 13.00 -16.79 16.73
N GLU A 118 13.73 -16.89 17.83
CA GLU A 118 13.31 -17.56 19.07
C GLU A 118 13.28 -16.57 20.23
N ILE A 119 12.29 -16.69 21.12
CA ILE A 119 12.24 -15.85 22.33
C ILE A 119 13.05 -16.50 23.45
N LEU A 120 12.93 -17.83 23.54
CA LEU A 120 13.67 -18.64 24.49
C LEU A 120 14.66 -19.53 23.74
N PRO A 121 15.92 -19.67 24.22
CA PRO A 121 16.90 -20.53 23.58
C PRO A 121 16.40 -21.97 23.45
N GLY A 122 16.30 -22.46 22.21
CA GLY A 122 15.86 -23.81 21.90
C GLY A 122 14.35 -24.00 21.75
N GLU A 123 13.56 -22.93 21.81
CA GLU A 123 12.11 -22.95 21.53
C GLU A 123 11.81 -23.48 20.13
N CYS A 124 12.70 -23.21 19.17
CA CYS A 124 12.48 -23.52 17.76
C CYS A 124 13.26 -24.75 17.25
N GLN A 125 13.71 -25.66 18.14
CA GLN A 125 14.53 -26.81 17.76
C GLN A 125 13.85 -27.77 16.77
N ASP A 126 12.52 -27.79 16.75
CA ASP A 126 11.74 -28.65 15.86
C ASP A 126 11.62 -28.08 14.44
N TYR A 127 12.03 -26.84 14.21
CA TYR A 127 11.96 -26.18 12.91
C TYR A 127 13.31 -26.21 12.20
N ASN A 128 13.29 -26.67 10.95
CA ASN A 128 14.45 -26.55 10.07
C ASN A 128 14.48 -25.15 9.46
N ASN A 129 15.66 -24.54 9.46
CA ASN A 129 15.89 -23.20 8.94
C ASN A 129 16.96 -23.27 7.83
N LEU A 130 16.59 -22.87 6.63
CA LEU A 130 17.49 -22.82 5.47
C LEU A 130 17.24 -21.53 4.71
N PRO A 131 17.83 -20.40 5.14
CA PRO A 131 17.49 -19.10 4.60
C PRO A 131 17.71 -19.03 3.09
N GLY A 132 16.70 -18.58 2.37
CA GLY A 132 16.74 -18.45 0.91
C GLY A 132 15.91 -17.28 0.41
N PRO A 133 16.05 -16.92 -0.88
CA PRO A 133 15.25 -15.86 -1.46
C PRO A 133 13.79 -16.29 -1.58
N GLU A 134 12.91 -15.48 -1.00
CA GLU A 134 11.46 -15.63 -1.03
C GLU A 134 10.81 -14.24 -1.00
N ILE A 135 9.58 -14.13 -1.50
CA ILE A 135 8.78 -12.91 -1.42
C ILE A 135 8.00 -12.91 -0.11
N GLY A 136 8.35 -12.00 0.79
CA GLY A 136 7.71 -11.86 2.09
C GLY A 136 6.67 -10.74 2.18
N THR A 137 6.31 -10.40 3.42
CA THR A 137 5.31 -9.36 3.76
C THR A 137 5.90 -8.34 4.73
N ILE A 138 5.16 -7.29 5.10
CA ILE A 138 5.68 -6.14 5.87
C ILE A 138 6.50 -6.53 7.11
N MET A 139 6.17 -7.62 7.82
CA MET A 139 6.89 -8.06 9.03
C MET A 139 8.09 -8.98 8.76
N SER A 140 8.54 -9.13 7.51
CA SER A 140 9.64 -10.03 7.14
C SER A 140 10.93 -9.34 6.73
N TYR A 141 12.03 -10.08 6.84
CA TYR A 141 13.34 -9.64 6.35
C TYR A 141 13.63 -10.04 4.89
N CYS A 142 12.62 -10.44 4.13
CA CYS A 142 12.78 -10.89 2.75
C CYS A 142 13.29 -9.80 1.79
N HIS A 143 13.17 -8.52 2.17
CA HIS A 143 13.79 -7.41 1.44
C HIS A 143 15.33 -7.46 1.39
N THR A 144 15.97 -8.28 2.22
CA THR A 144 17.43 -8.47 2.21
C THR A 144 17.91 -9.27 0.98
N TRP A 145 17.00 -10.00 0.33
CA TRP A 145 17.23 -10.68 -0.94
C TRP A 145 16.74 -9.79 -2.09
N SER A 146 17.49 -9.75 -3.20
CA SER A 146 17.08 -8.95 -4.36
C SER A 146 15.91 -9.62 -5.09
N PHE A 147 15.10 -8.78 -5.73
CA PHE A 147 14.01 -9.25 -6.59
C PHE A 147 14.50 -10.19 -7.70
N ASP A 148 15.68 -9.93 -8.26
CA ASP A 148 16.29 -10.78 -9.29
C ASP A 148 16.59 -12.19 -8.80
N THR A 149 16.83 -12.36 -7.49
CA THR A 149 17.04 -13.69 -6.88
C THR A 149 15.76 -14.34 -6.38
N GLY A 150 14.60 -13.68 -6.52
CA GLY A 150 13.31 -14.13 -5.99
C GLY A 150 12.95 -13.56 -4.60
N GLY A 151 13.69 -12.55 -4.14
CA GLY A 151 13.47 -11.86 -2.86
C GLY A 151 12.59 -10.62 -2.95
N GLY A 152 12.11 -10.11 -1.82
CA GLY A 152 11.35 -8.87 -1.80
C GLY A 152 10.19 -8.89 -0.81
N ILE A 153 9.38 -7.84 -0.85
CA ILE A 153 8.24 -7.63 0.07
C ILE A 153 7.02 -7.21 -0.74
N ILE A 154 5.90 -7.87 -0.47
CA ILE A 154 4.58 -7.37 -0.83
C ILE A 154 4.13 -6.42 0.28
N MET A 155 3.67 -5.22 -0.08
CA MET A 155 3.26 -4.15 0.84
C MET A 155 1.90 -4.43 1.51
N LYS A 156 1.75 -5.62 2.09
CA LYS A 156 0.62 -6.07 2.91
C LYS A 156 1.14 -6.84 4.11
N PHE A 157 0.34 -6.97 5.17
CA PHE A 157 0.63 -7.92 6.24
C PHE A 157 0.22 -9.33 5.81
N HIS A 158 0.97 -10.35 6.21
CA HIS A 158 0.52 -11.74 6.10
C HIS A 158 -0.78 -11.95 6.90
N GLU A 159 -1.68 -12.82 6.46
CA GLU A 159 -2.99 -13.01 7.10
C GLU A 159 -2.87 -13.41 8.59
N THR A 160 -1.92 -14.28 8.94
CA THR A 160 -1.63 -14.64 10.35
C THR A 160 -1.19 -13.43 11.17
N VAL A 161 -0.33 -12.57 10.60
CA VAL A 161 0.17 -11.36 11.25
C VAL A 161 -0.96 -10.35 11.42
N LYS A 162 -1.76 -10.16 10.37
CA LYS A 162 -2.95 -9.30 10.37
C LYS A 162 -3.95 -9.76 11.44
N ALA A 163 -4.22 -11.05 11.54
CA ALA A 163 -5.09 -11.61 12.56
C ALA A 163 -4.57 -11.33 13.98
N ALA A 164 -3.26 -11.45 14.21
CA ALA A 164 -2.64 -11.14 15.49
C ALA A 164 -2.72 -9.64 15.84
N ILE A 165 -2.48 -8.76 14.87
CA ILE A 165 -2.64 -7.31 15.02
C ILE A 165 -4.08 -6.95 15.40
N ILE A 166 -5.07 -7.47 14.66
CA ILE A 166 -6.49 -7.20 14.91
C ILE A 166 -6.89 -7.71 16.31
N ALA A 167 -6.42 -8.91 16.68
CA ALA A 167 -6.69 -9.46 18.01
C ALA A 167 -6.08 -8.60 19.13
N TYR A 168 -4.84 -8.15 18.97
CA TYR A 168 -4.18 -7.29 19.97
C TYR A 168 -4.86 -5.91 20.08
N ALA A 169 -5.14 -5.28 18.94
CA ALA A 169 -5.81 -3.98 18.88
C ALA A 169 -7.21 -4.04 19.50
N GLY A 170 -7.99 -5.09 19.22
CA GLY A 170 -9.32 -5.30 19.79
C GLY A 170 -9.34 -5.53 21.30
N MET A 171 -8.19 -5.82 21.93
CA MET A 171 -8.07 -5.92 23.39
C MET A 171 -7.66 -4.59 24.05
N GLN A 172 -7.25 -3.58 23.29
CA GLN A 172 -6.84 -2.30 23.85
C GLN A 172 -8.06 -1.42 24.11
N ASN A 173 -8.07 -0.72 25.25
CA ASN A 173 -9.11 0.24 25.59
C ASN A 173 -8.78 1.59 24.92
N LEU A 174 -8.82 1.61 23.59
CA LEU A 174 -8.56 2.80 22.80
C LEU A 174 -9.74 3.76 22.98
N VAL A 175 -9.43 4.96 23.49
CA VAL A 175 -10.41 6.03 23.63
C VAL A 175 -10.91 6.35 22.22
N ASN A 176 -12.22 6.21 22.00
CA ASN A 176 -12.92 6.36 20.71
C ASN A 176 -12.86 5.22 19.68
N CYS A 177 -12.80 3.95 20.09
CA CYS A 177 -13.34 2.88 19.21
C CYS A 177 -14.88 2.76 19.25
N ASN A 178 -15.57 3.61 20.02
CA ASN A 178 -17.00 3.89 19.86
C ASN A 178 -17.19 5.06 18.88
N ASN A 179 -16.57 5.02 17.71
CA ASN A 179 -17.22 5.67 16.58
C ASN A 179 -18.42 4.79 16.28
N ASP A 180 -19.63 5.34 16.42
CA ASP A 180 -20.77 4.80 15.71
C ASP A 180 -20.28 4.54 14.28
N LEU A 181 -20.07 3.27 13.91
CA LEU A 181 -19.66 2.95 12.56
C LEU A 181 -20.84 3.35 11.69
N ILE A 182 -20.74 4.54 11.11
CA ILE A 182 -21.74 5.03 10.19
C ILE A 182 -21.36 4.39 8.86
N TYR A 183 -22.08 3.32 8.54
CA TYR A 183 -21.96 2.64 7.26
C TYR A 183 -22.57 3.51 6.16
N GLY A 184 -21.85 3.65 5.06
CA GLY A 184 -22.31 4.35 3.87
C GLY A 184 -21.17 4.56 2.88
N CYS A 185 -21.48 5.11 1.71
CA CYS A 185 -20.45 5.36 0.71
C CYS A 185 -19.48 6.47 1.15
N ILE A 186 -18.18 6.14 1.22
CA ILE A 186 -17.11 7.08 1.60
C ILE A 186 -16.39 7.72 0.39
N ASP A 187 -16.73 7.32 -0.84
CA ASP A 187 -16.14 7.86 -2.07
C ASP A 187 -16.76 9.21 -2.44
N LEU A 188 -15.94 10.27 -2.44
CA LEU A 188 -16.33 11.63 -2.80
C LEU A 188 -16.89 11.76 -4.23
N ASN A 189 -16.63 10.80 -5.10
CA ASN A 189 -17.11 10.79 -6.49
C ASN A 189 -18.43 10.02 -6.67
N ALA A 190 -18.95 9.38 -5.62
CA ALA A 190 -20.22 8.69 -5.65
C ALA A 190 -21.40 9.65 -5.40
N CYS A 191 -22.52 9.38 -6.04
CA CYS A 191 -23.75 10.15 -5.93
C CYS A 191 -24.45 10.03 -4.58
N ASN A 192 -24.17 8.97 -3.85
CA ASN A 192 -24.64 8.76 -2.49
C ASN A 192 -23.51 8.87 -1.47
N TYR A 193 -22.44 9.62 -1.78
CA TYR A 193 -21.40 9.96 -0.82
C TYR A 193 -22.01 10.48 0.48
N ASN A 194 -21.64 9.86 1.59
CA ASN A 194 -22.06 10.24 2.93
C ASN A 194 -20.84 10.78 3.68
N SER A 195 -20.82 12.08 3.94
CA SER A 195 -19.73 12.74 4.67
C SER A 195 -19.60 12.28 6.13
N ASP A 196 -20.66 11.70 6.68
CA ASP A 196 -20.67 11.20 8.05
C ASP A 196 -20.29 9.72 8.13
N ALA A 197 -20.15 9.02 6.98
CA ALA A 197 -19.77 7.62 6.96
C ALA A 197 -18.30 7.42 7.32
N THR A 198 -18.06 6.47 8.22
CA THR A 198 -16.70 6.10 8.68
C THR A 198 -16.25 4.76 8.09
N GLU A 199 -17.17 3.96 7.56
CA GLU A 199 -16.90 2.65 6.96
C GLU A 199 -17.70 2.49 5.66
N ASP A 200 -17.04 1.99 4.62
CA ASP A 200 -17.69 1.67 3.36
C ASP A 200 -18.55 0.41 3.50
N ASP A 201 -19.81 0.49 3.07
CA ASP A 201 -20.75 -0.64 3.04
C ASP A 201 -20.94 -1.23 1.63
N ASN A 202 -20.12 -0.80 0.67
CA ASN A 202 -20.25 -1.09 -0.75
C ASN A 202 -21.57 -0.60 -1.36
N SER A 203 -22.21 0.40 -0.77
CA SER A 203 -23.43 1.00 -1.33
C SER A 203 -23.16 2.09 -2.37
N CYS A 204 -21.90 2.45 -2.65
CA CYS A 204 -21.55 3.54 -3.57
C CYS A 204 -22.22 3.40 -4.95
N ILE A 205 -22.98 4.43 -5.32
CA ILE A 205 -23.64 4.59 -6.61
C ILE A 205 -22.89 5.67 -7.36
N TYR A 206 -22.40 5.36 -8.55
CA TYR A 206 -21.74 6.32 -9.42
C TYR A 206 -22.69 6.79 -10.51
N PRO A 207 -22.53 8.02 -11.02
CA PRO A 207 -23.34 8.46 -12.13
C PRO A 207 -22.98 7.64 -13.38
N GLU A 208 -23.94 7.50 -14.30
CA GLU A 208 -23.65 6.93 -15.62
C GLU A 208 -22.61 7.79 -16.33
N PHE A 209 -21.67 7.17 -17.06
CA PHE A 209 -20.57 7.92 -17.66
C PHE A 209 -21.11 8.98 -18.63
N GLY A 210 -20.65 10.22 -18.45
CA GLY A 210 -21.11 11.38 -19.21
C GLY A 210 -22.24 12.14 -18.54
N PHE A 211 -22.80 11.60 -17.46
CA PHE A 211 -23.80 12.24 -16.62
C PHE A 211 -23.23 12.62 -15.25
N ASP A 212 -23.82 13.62 -14.62
CA ASP A 212 -23.62 13.91 -13.22
C ASP A 212 -24.59 13.09 -12.35
N CYS A 213 -24.51 13.28 -11.03
CA CYS A 213 -25.34 12.57 -10.07
C CYS A 213 -26.82 12.96 -10.08
N PHE A 214 -27.20 13.97 -10.85
CA PHE A 214 -28.57 14.37 -11.09
C PHE A 214 -29.09 13.83 -12.44
N GLY A 215 -28.25 13.09 -13.18
CA GLY A 215 -28.59 12.57 -14.51
C GLY A 215 -28.48 13.62 -15.60
N GLU A 216 -27.75 14.72 -15.36
CA GLU A 216 -27.51 15.78 -16.34
C GLU A 216 -26.20 15.54 -17.08
N CYS A 217 -26.20 15.80 -18.39
CA CYS A 217 -25.01 15.57 -19.20
C CYS A 217 -23.88 16.56 -18.86
N VAL A 218 -22.68 16.07 -18.61
CA VAL A 218 -21.50 16.89 -18.24
C VAL A 218 -20.81 17.45 -19.49
N TYR A 219 -20.95 16.78 -20.64
CA TYR A 219 -20.43 17.20 -21.95
C TYR A 219 -21.47 16.95 -23.04
N ASP A 220 -22.25 17.98 -23.33
CA ASP A 220 -23.15 18.07 -24.48
C ASP A 220 -22.70 19.27 -25.34
N GLU A 221 -21.80 18.99 -26.29
CA GLU A 221 -21.18 20.05 -27.12
C GLU A 221 -22.21 20.69 -28.06
N ASN A 222 -23.27 19.96 -28.41
CA ASN A 222 -24.25 20.38 -29.41
C ASN A 222 -25.62 20.80 -28.80
N GLN A 223 -25.79 20.63 -27.48
CA GLN A 223 -26.96 21.01 -26.68
C GLN A 223 -28.28 20.35 -27.11
N ASP A 224 -28.23 19.12 -27.64
CA ASP A 224 -29.41 18.38 -28.08
C ASP A 224 -30.00 17.44 -27.00
N GLY A 225 -29.37 17.38 -25.82
CA GLY A 225 -29.80 16.54 -24.70
C GLY A 225 -29.33 15.09 -24.80
N ILE A 226 -28.37 14.80 -25.68
CA ILE A 226 -27.69 13.50 -25.83
C ILE A 226 -26.19 13.71 -25.53
N CYS A 227 -25.60 12.87 -24.68
CA CYS A 227 -24.19 13.01 -24.33
C CYS A 227 -23.24 12.57 -25.45
N ASP A 228 -22.29 13.45 -25.79
CA ASP A 228 -21.26 13.21 -26.79
C ASP A 228 -19.99 12.61 -26.13
N ASP A 229 -19.84 11.29 -26.33
CA ASP A 229 -18.70 10.39 -26.06
C ASP A 229 -18.24 10.16 -24.60
N GLY A 230 -19.02 9.29 -23.95
CA GLY A 230 -18.73 8.74 -22.64
C GLY A 230 -17.83 7.48 -22.59
N ASN A 231 -17.04 7.18 -23.62
CA ASN A 231 -16.32 5.88 -23.66
C ASN A 231 -14.81 6.00 -23.82
N LEU A 232 -14.25 7.21 -23.89
CA LEU A 232 -12.86 7.44 -24.27
C LEU A 232 -12.06 8.09 -23.14
N ILE A 233 -11.15 7.34 -22.51
CA ILE A 233 -10.06 7.94 -21.73
C ILE A 233 -9.02 8.41 -22.73
N THR A 234 -8.58 9.67 -22.65
CA THR A 234 -7.43 10.16 -23.44
C THR A 234 -6.48 10.93 -22.55
N SER A 235 -5.19 10.63 -22.65
CA SER A 235 -4.10 11.24 -21.89
C SER A 235 -2.98 11.67 -22.81
N GLU A 236 -2.55 12.93 -22.68
CA GLU A 236 -1.49 13.53 -23.47
C GLU A 236 -0.21 13.68 -22.63
N TYR A 237 0.87 13.09 -23.13
CA TYR A 237 2.24 13.22 -22.65
C TYR A 237 3.08 13.87 -23.76
N ASN A 238 4.17 14.55 -23.43
CA ASN A 238 4.97 15.37 -24.37
C ASN A 238 5.18 14.75 -25.77
N ASP A 239 5.41 13.43 -25.86
CA ASP A 239 5.63 12.72 -27.13
C ASP A 239 4.57 11.65 -27.47
N TYR A 240 3.54 11.47 -26.62
CA TYR A 240 2.58 10.36 -26.72
C TYR A 240 1.15 10.81 -26.40
N THR A 241 0.18 10.35 -27.20
CA THR A 241 -1.24 10.39 -26.86
C THR A 241 -1.73 8.96 -26.67
N ILE A 242 -2.26 8.65 -25.49
CA ILE A 242 -2.86 7.36 -25.19
C ILE A 242 -4.37 7.54 -25.14
N SER A 243 -5.10 6.66 -25.82
CA SER A 243 -6.55 6.59 -25.72
C SER A 243 -6.99 5.17 -25.37
N LEU A 244 -7.91 5.03 -24.40
CA LEU A 244 -8.38 3.76 -23.87
C LEU A 244 -9.91 3.74 -23.83
N PHE A 245 -10.53 2.75 -24.48
CA PHE A 245 -11.98 2.67 -24.65
C PHE A 245 -12.47 1.24 -24.94
N PRO A 246 -13.68 0.82 -24.53
CA PRO A 246 -14.63 1.57 -23.70
C PRO A 246 -14.14 1.64 -22.25
N ASN A 247 -14.56 2.67 -21.52
CA ASN A 247 -14.42 2.73 -20.08
C ASN A 247 -15.72 3.30 -19.49
N PRO A 248 -16.46 2.56 -18.64
CA PRO A 248 -16.14 1.23 -18.08
C PRO A 248 -16.12 0.10 -19.12
N ALA A 249 -15.30 -0.92 -18.88
CA ALA A 249 -15.08 -2.04 -19.79
C ALA A 249 -15.63 -3.35 -19.22
N THR A 250 -16.21 -4.22 -20.05
CA THR A 250 -16.72 -5.54 -19.62
C THR A 250 -15.79 -6.65 -20.10
N ASP A 251 -15.70 -6.82 -21.42
CA ASP A 251 -15.02 -7.97 -22.03
C ASP A 251 -13.67 -7.59 -22.65
N TYR A 252 -13.51 -6.34 -23.08
CA TYR A 252 -12.30 -5.87 -23.75
C TYR A 252 -12.08 -4.38 -23.56
N ILE A 253 -10.82 -3.97 -23.69
CA ILE A 253 -10.41 -2.57 -23.88
C ILE A 253 -9.63 -2.45 -25.18
N ASN A 254 -9.84 -1.35 -25.89
CA ASN A 254 -9.02 -0.92 -27.01
C ASN A 254 -8.04 0.13 -26.48
N LEU A 255 -6.77 -0.08 -26.80
CA LEU A 255 -5.68 0.84 -26.51
C LEU A 255 -5.17 1.40 -27.82
N ASN A 256 -5.30 2.71 -28.00
CA ASN A 256 -4.68 3.45 -29.09
C ASN A 256 -3.51 4.25 -28.54
N ILE A 257 -2.34 4.11 -29.16
CA ILE A 257 -1.13 4.84 -28.80
C ILE A 257 -0.65 5.57 -30.04
N ARG A 258 -0.77 6.90 -30.02
CA ARG A 258 -0.13 7.76 -31.00
C ARG A 258 1.19 8.25 -30.44
N SER A 259 2.28 7.84 -31.09
CA SER A 259 3.63 8.25 -30.74
C SER A 259 4.28 9.00 -31.90
N ILE A 260 5.11 9.99 -31.58
CA ILE A 260 5.98 10.67 -32.56
C ILE A 260 7.17 9.77 -32.95
N SER A 261 7.49 8.74 -32.14
CA SER A 261 8.60 7.80 -32.34
C SER A 261 8.15 6.34 -32.19
N ALA A 262 8.41 5.48 -33.18
CA ALA A 262 8.04 4.06 -33.14
C ALA A 262 8.97 3.28 -32.20
N GLN A 263 8.57 3.12 -30.94
CA GLN A 263 9.27 2.30 -29.94
C GLN A 263 8.41 1.11 -29.53
N LEU A 264 9.07 -0.02 -29.21
CA LEU A 264 8.40 -1.21 -28.70
C LEU A 264 7.83 -0.92 -27.31
N MET A 265 6.55 -1.22 -27.12
CA MET A 265 5.84 -1.00 -25.86
C MET A 265 5.25 -2.32 -25.35
N SER A 266 5.16 -2.45 -24.03
CA SER A 266 4.49 -3.56 -23.36
C SER A 266 3.40 -3.03 -22.43
N LEU A 267 2.33 -3.80 -22.28
CA LEU A 267 1.22 -3.48 -21.39
C LEU A 267 1.26 -4.40 -20.18
N LYS A 268 1.07 -3.82 -19.00
CA LYS A 268 0.72 -4.57 -17.78
C LYS A 268 -0.54 -3.98 -17.17
N ILE A 269 -1.51 -4.82 -16.84
CA ILE A 269 -2.70 -4.41 -16.08
C ILE A 269 -2.47 -4.82 -14.62
N VAL A 270 -2.71 -3.87 -13.72
CA VAL A 270 -2.46 -4.00 -12.28
C VAL A 270 -3.74 -3.71 -11.50
N ASN A 271 -4.05 -4.54 -10.50
CA ASN A 271 -5.20 -4.33 -9.61
C ASN A 271 -4.89 -3.31 -8.49
N LEU A 272 -5.88 -3.00 -7.64
CA LEU A 272 -5.72 -2.08 -6.50
C LEU A 272 -4.74 -2.55 -5.41
N VAL A 273 -4.32 -3.81 -5.44
CA VAL A 273 -3.33 -4.36 -4.49
C VAL A 273 -1.91 -4.31 -5.08
N GLY A 274 -1.76 -3.87 -6.33
CA GLY A 274 -0.46 -3.81 -7.02
C GLY A 274 -0.07 -5.12 -7.71
N GLU A 275 -0.95 -6.12 -7.75
CA GLU A 275 -0.70 -7.40 -8.40
C GLU A 275 -0.92 -7.26 -9.93
N ILE A 276 0.01 -7.80 -10.72
CA ILE A 276 -0.09 -7.83 -12.18
C ILE A 276 -1.07 -8.93 -12.57
N VAL A 277 -2.21 -8.55 -13.13
CA VAL A 277 -3.27 -9.49 -13.52
C VAL A 277 -3.21 -9.86 -15.01
N LEU A 278 -2.61 -9.01 -15.84
CA LEU A 278 -2.41 -9.27 -17.27
C LEU A 278 -1.11 -8.63 -17.73
N SER A 279 -0.39 -9.32 -18.62
CA SER A 279 0.83 -8.80 -19.25
C SER A 279 0.86 -9.17 -20.73
N GLN A 280 1.09 -8.17 -21.58
CA GLN A 280 1.19 -8.34 -23.03
C GLN A 280 2.44 -7.63 -23.55
N ALA A 281 3.27 -8.37 -24.30
CA ALA A 281 4.44 -7.82 -24.99
C ALA A 281 4.09 -7.40 -26.42
N ASP A 282 4.93 -6.55 -27.02
CA ASP A 282 4.88 -6.15 -28.43
C ASP A 282 3.54 -5.55 -28.86
N LEU A 283 3.12 -4.48 -28.18
CA LEU A 283 1.90 -3.72 -28.54
C LEU A 283 2.04 -3.07 -29.92
N SER A 284 0.98 -3.19 -30.73
CA SER A 284 0.75 -2.34 -31.90
C SER A 284 0.10 -1.01 -31.49
N ASN A 285 0.20 0.01 -32.37
CA ASN A 285 -0.41 1.33 -32.15
C ASN A 285 -1.91 1.24 -31.81
N GLU A 286 -2.61 0.26 -32.37
CA GLU A 286 -3.97 -0.09 -31.96
C GLU A 286 -3.93 -1.54 -31.49
N SER A 287 -4.35 -1.78 -30.26
CA SER A 287 -4.35 -3.10 -29.65
C SER A 287 -5.67 -3.32 -28.90
N ARG A 288 -6.32 -4.45 -29.16
CA ARG A 288 -7.50 -4.90 -28.39
C ARG A 288 -7.05 -5.91 -27.34
N ILE A 289 -7.36 -5.63 -26.09
CA ILE A 289 -6.97 -6.44 -24.93
C ILE A 289 -8.22 -7.06 -24.35
N ASP A 290 -8.20 -8.38 -24.20
CA ASP A 290 -9.27 -9.15 -23.56
C ASP A 290 -9.11 -9.09 -22.04
N ILE A 291 -10.18 -8.68 -21.36
CA ILE A 291 -10.24 -8.54 -19.90
C ILE A 291 -11.40 -9.33 -19.28
N SER A 292 -12.09 -10.15 -20.08
CA SER A 292 -13.29 -10.90 -19.66
C SER A 292 -13.07 -11.87 -18.49
N SER A 293 -11.82 -12.22 -18.20
CA SER A 293 -11.45 -13.10 -17.08
C SER A 293 -11.20 -12.35 -15.76
N LEU A 294 -11.19 -11.02 -15.78
CA LEU A 294 -10.93 -10.18 -14.62
C LEU A 294 -12.22 -9.85 -13.87
N SER A 295 -12.15 -9.77 -12.55
CA SER A 295 -13.28 -9.34 -11.71
C SER A 295 -13.60 -7.85 -11.91
N SER A 296 -14.85 -7.46 -11.70
CA SER A 296 -15.25 -6.05 -11.64
C SER A 296 -14.42 -5.28 -10.61
N GLY A 297 -13.94 -4.08 -10.95
CA GLY A 297 -13.12 -3.27 -10.05
C GLY A 297 -12.30 -2.20 -10.79
N LEU A 298 -11.51 -1.44 -10.03
CA LEU A 298 -10.61 -0.42 -10.57
C LEU A 298 -9.24 -1.01 -10.91
N TYR A 299 -8.74 -0.73 -12.12
CA TYR A 299 -7.47 -1.23 -12.62
C TYR A 299 -6.59 -0.10 -13.17
N SER A 300 -5.29 -0.37 -13.24
CA SER A 300 -4.29 0.53 -13.82
C SER A 300 -3.59 -0.17 -14.99
N ALA A 301 -3.73 0.40 -16.18
CA ALA A 301 -2.99 0.03 -17.37
C ALA A 301 -1.63 0.73 -17.37
N HIS A 302 -0.55 -0.04 -17.24
CA HIS A 302 0.83 0.43 -17.28
C HIS A 302 1.42 0.14 -18.67
N ILE A 303 1.62 1.17 -19.47
CA ILE A 303 2.28 1.11 -20.77
C ILE A 303 3.77 1.40 -20.55
N ILE A 304 4.61 0.38 -20.75
CA ILE A 304 6.04 0.40 -20.45
C ILE A 304 6.82 0.50 -21.77
N ASN A 305 7.70 1.49 -21.82
CA ASN A 305 8.69 1.69 -22.88
C ASN A 305 10.11 1.57 -22.26
N GLN A 306 11.17 1.66 -23.08
CA GLN A 306 12.57 1.57 -22.66
C GLN A 306 12.95 2.61 -21.59
N ASN A 307 12.31 3.79 -21.61
CA ASN A 307 12.70 4.94 -20.77
C ASN A 307 11.60 5.42 -19.81
N SER A 308 10.35 4.95 -19.93
CA SER A 308 9.22 5.48 -19.16
C SER A 308 8.09 4.47 -18.98
N VAL A 309 7.27 4.71 -17.96
CA VAL A 309 6.04 3.97 -17.68
C VAL A 309 4.88 4.96 -17.65
N LEU A 310 3.97 4.84 -18.61
CA LEU A 310 2.74 5.63 -18.70
C LEU A 310 1.62 4.86 -18.01
N LYS A 311 0.72 5.54 -17.30
CA LYS A 311 -0.28 4.91 -16.44
C LYS A 311 -1.66 5.49 -16.69
N GLU A 312 -2.61 4.64 -17.04
CA GLU A 312 -4.02 5.02 -17.22
C GLU A 312 -4.91 4.17 -16.31
N LYS A 313 -5.88 4.81 -15.65
CA LYS A 313 -6.84 4.10 -14.79
C LYS A 313 -8.11 3.81 -15.58
N PHE A 314 -8.66 2.62 -15.43
CA PHE A 314 -9.92 2.22 -16.06
C PHE A 314 -10.70 1.27 -15.16
N ILE A 315 -12.01 1.20 -15.37
CA ILE A 315 -12.96 0.43 -14.56
C ILE A 315 -13.40 -0.81 -15.35
N ILE A 316 -13.42 -1.96 -14.69
CA ILE A 316 -14.03 -3.19 -15.20
C ILE A 316 -15.38 -3.40 -14.49
N GLN A 317 -16.43 -3.70 -15.26
CA GLN A 317 -17.78 -4.02 -14.76
C GLN A 317 -18.18 -5.46 -15.04
#